data_AF-A0A534SL91-F1
#
_entry.id   AF-A0A534SL91-F1
#
_cell.length_a   1.000
_cell.length_b   1.000
_cell.length_c   1.000
_cell.angle_alpha   90.00
_cell.angle_beta   90.00
_cell.angle_gamma   90.00
#
_symmetry.space_group_name_H-M   'P 1'
#
loop_
_entity.id
_entity.type
_entity.pdbx_description
1 polymer ?
#
loop_
_entity_poly.entity_id
_entity_poly.type
_entity_poly.pdbx_seq_one_letter_code
_entity_poly.pdbx_strand_id
1 'polypeptide(L)' 'MNPRQTLKGLLKRNRLLVAPGCFDGLSARLVEEAGFEAAYLSGGAVARSMGIPDIGLVTMSESIERA' A
#
# COMPACT_ATOMS: atom_id res chain seq x y z
N MET A 1 15.70 -12.05 -2.24
CA MET A 1 14.31 -12.39 -2.64
C MET A 1 13.67 -11.15 -3.21
N ASN A 2 12.86 -11.26 -4.26
CA ASN A 2 12.09 -10.12 -4.76
C ASN A 2 10.83 -9.87 -3.89
N PRO A 3 10.19 -8.68 -3.96
CA PRO A 3 9.03 -8.36 -3.12
C PRO A 3 7.90 -9.39 -3.22
N ARG A 4 7.65 -9.95 -4.42
CA ARG A 4 6.66 -11.03 -4.64
C ARG A 4 7.00 -12.30 -3.85
N GLN A 5 8.25 -12.72 -3.84
CA GLN A 5 8.72 -13.88 -3.07
C GLN A 5 8.62 -13.61 -1.56
N THR A 6 8.98 -12.39 -1.12
CA THR A 6 8.86 -11.97 0.28
C THR A 6 7.40 -12.03 0.74
N LEU A 7 6.47 -11.40 0.02
CA LEU A 7 5.05 -11.42 0.36
C LEU A 7 4.48 -12.85 0.42
N LYS A 8 4.84 -13.71 -0.54
CA LYS A 8 4.46 -15.13 -0.49
C LYS A 8 4.99 -15.84 0.75
N GLY A 9 6.19 -15.48 1.22
CA GLY A 9 6.75 -15.97 2.47
C GLY A 9 5.95 -15.49 3.69
N LEU A 10 5.61 -14.20 3.73
CA LEU A 10 4.81 -13.60 4.81
C LEU A 10 3.43 -14.27 4.93
N LEU A 11 2.72 -14.43 3.81
CA LEU A 11 1.37 -15.02 3.77
C LEU A 11 1.31 -16.50 4.17
N LYS A 12 2.43 -17.23 4.10
CA LYS A 12 2.50 -18.64 4.50
C LYS A 12 2.73 -18.84 6.00
N ARG A 13 3.03 -17.79 6.76
CA ARG A 13 3.25 -17.88 8.20
C ARG A 13 1.92 -18.09 8.92
N ASN A 14 1.93 -18.81 10.03
CA ASN A 14 0.76 -18.95 10.90
C ASN A 14 0.58 -17.73 11.83
N ARG A 15 0.62 -16.53 11.25
CA ARG A 15 0.49 -15.25 11.95
C ARG A 15 -0.26 -14.27 11.04
N LEU A 16 -1.11 -13.43 11.64
CA LEU A 16 -1.76 -12.33 10.93
C LEU A 16 -0.69 -11.38 10.36
N LEU A 17 -0.71 -11.19 9.04
CA LEU A 17 0.06 -10.15 8.36
C LEU A 17 -0.77 -8.87 8.35
N VAL A 18 -0.29 -7.83 9.03
CA VAL A 18 -0.90 -6.50 9.01
C VAL A 18 -0.22 -5.66 7.92
N ALA A 19 -1.02 -5.08 7.04
CA ALA A 19 -0.56 -4.18 5.98
C ALA A 19 -1.35 -2.85 6.06
N PRO A 20 -0.83 -1.84 6.76
CA PRO A 20 -1.49 -0.54 6.85
C PRO A 20 -1.63 0.14 5.47
N GLY A 21 -2.70 0.90 5.32
CA GLY A 21 -2.97 1.67 4.11
C GLY A 21 -2.07 2.92 4.01
N CYS A 22 -1.43 3.11 2.86
CA CYS A 22 -0.66 4.29 2.49
C CYS A 22 -1.13 4.85 1.13
N PHE A 23 -0.78 6.10 0.81
CA PHE A 23 -1.17 6.76 -0.47
C PHE A 23 -0.04 7.57 -1.11
N ASP A 24 1.11 7.65 -0.46
CA ASP A 24 2.32 8.32 -0.91
C ASP A 24 3.58 7.70 -0.27
N GLY A 25 4.76 8.15 -0.69
CA GLY A 25 6.03 7.65 -0.16
C GLY A 25 6.27 7.99 1.32
N LEU A 26 5.73 9.11 1.81
CA LEU A 26 5.89 9.51 3.21
C LEU A 26 5.10 8.60 4.14
N SER A 27 3.83 8.33 3.83
CA SER A 27 3.02 7.37 4.59
C SER A 27 3.59 5.95 4.53
N ALA A 28 4.15 5.53 3.39
CA ALA A 28 4.84 4.24 3.30
C ALA A 28 6.08 4.16 4.21
N ARG A 29 6.88 5.23 4.30
CA ARG A 29 8.02 5.32 5.24
C ARG A 29 7.57 5.24 6.70
N LEU A 30 6.48 5.92 7.06
CA LEU A 30 5.93 5.83 8.42
C LEU A 30 5.45 4.41 8.77
N VAL A 31 4.88 3.67 7.79
CA VAL A 31 4.50 2.26 7.99
C VAL A 31 5.71 1.38 8.26
N GLU A 32 6.81 1.60 7.54
CA GLU A 32 8.07 0.89 7.77
C GLU A 32 8.69 1.24 9.13
N GLU A 33 8.76 2.52 9.49
CA GLU A 33 9.27 2.98 10.79
C GLU A 33 8.45 2.45 11.97
N ALA A 34 7.13 2.27 11.78
CA ALA A 34 6.25 1.63 12.76
C ALA A 34 6.46 0.11 12.88
N GLY A 35 7.34 -0.49 12.07
CA GLY A 35 7.74 -1.89 12.18
C GLY A 35 6.82 -2.89 11.46
N PHE A 36 5.98 -2.43 10.53
CA PHE A 36 5.13 -3.32 9.73
C PHE A 36 5.91 -3.96 8.58
N GLU A 37 5.64 -5.24 8.30
CA GLU A 37 6.34 -6.02 7.27
C GLU A 37 5.76 -5.81 5.86
N ALA A 38 4.63 -5.12 5.74
CA ALA A 38 3.93 -4.85 4.50
C ALA A 38 3.15 -3.54 4.59
N ALA A 39 2.91 -2.92 3.45
CA ALA A 39 2.02 -1.79 3.27
C ALA A 39 1.04 -2.08 2.12
N TYR A 40 -0.10 -1.40 2.12
CA TYR A 40 -1.11 -1.50 1.07
C TYR A 40 -1.37 -0.11 0.48
N LEU A 41 -1.24 0.04 -0.85
CA LEU A 41 -1.64 1.26 -1.53
C LEU A 41 -3.17 1.36 -1.54
N SER A 42 -3.72 2.26 -0.73
CA SER A 42 -5.16 2.42 -0.57
C SER A 42 -5.75 3.30 -1.67
N GLY A 43 -6.56 2.71 -2.56
CA GLY A 43 -7.26 3.44 -3.62
C GLY A 43 -8.10 4.60 -3.08
N GLY A 44 -8.89 4.37 -2.03
CA GLY A 44 -9.67 5.42 -1.39
C GLY A 44 -8.84 6.51 -0.72
N ALA A 45 -7.64 6.21 -0.21
CA ALA A 45 -6.74 7.25 0.29
C ALA A 45 -6.09 8.04 -0.86
N VAL A 46 -5.69 7.37 -1.94
CA VAL A 46 -5.19 8.01 -3.17
C VAL A 46 -6.24 8.97 -3.75
N ALA A 47 -7.48 8.50 -3.97
CA ALA A 47 -8.57 9.33 -4.48
C ALA A 47 -8.81 10.57 -3.58
N ARG A 48 -8.91 10.38 -2.26
CA ARG A 48 -9.10 11.49 -1.31
C ARG A 48 -7.92 12.45 -1.28
N SER A 49 -6.68 11.98 -1.44
CA SER A 49 -5.50 12.85 -1.54
C SER A 49 -5.51 13.74 -2.79
N MET A 50 -6.25 13.35 -3.83
CA MET A 50 -6.45 14.12 -5.06
C MET A 50 -7.76 14.91 -5.05
N GLY A 51 -8.49 14.91 -3.93
CA GLY A 51 -9.75 15.65 -3.78
C GLY A 51 -10.93 15.05 -4.56
N ILE A 52 -10.88 13.78 -4.95
CA ILE A 52 -11.93 13.11 -5.71
C ILE A 52 -12.52 11.89 -4.96
N PRO A 53 -13.78 11.50 -5.22
CA PRO A 53 -14.35 10.29 -4.65
C PRO A 53 -13.75 9.01 -5.25
N ASP A 54 -13.68 7.96 -4.45
CA ASP A 54 -13.20 6.63 -4.87
C ASP A 54 -14.29 5.86 -5.65
N ILE A 55 -14.54 6.30 -6.87
CA ILE A 55 -15.55 5.72 -7.79
C ILE A 55 -14.94 5.37 -9.16
N GLY A 56 -13.63 5.08 -9.18
CA GLY A 56 -12.91 4.71 -10.41
C GLY A 56 -12.48 5.89 -11.29
N LEU A 57 -12.37 7.10 -10.71
CA LEU A 57 -11.86 8.29 -11.41
C LEU A 57 -10.33 8.34 -11.48
N VAL A 58 -9.64 7.68 -10.53
CA VAL A 58 -8.18 7.54 -10.53
C VAL A 58 -7.77 6.58 -11.63
N THR A 59 -6.88 7.02 -12.52
CA THR A 59 -6.34 6.17 -13.59
C THR A 59 -5.30 5.18 -13.06
N MET A 60 -5.04 4.13 -13.85
CA MET A 60 -3.98 3.18 -13.55
C MET A 60 -2.59 3.84 -13.50
N SER A 61 -2.32 4.80 -14.41
CA SER A 61 -1.05 5.51 -14.45
C SER A 61 -0.82 6.33 -13.18
N GLU A 62 -1.82 7.09 -12.73
CA GLU A 62 -1.75 7.87 -11.49
C GLU A 62 -1.60 6.97 -10.25
N SER A 63 -2.15 5.75 -10.29
CA SER A 63 -1.97 4.77 -9.22
C SER A 63 -0.55 4.20 -9.19
N ILE A 64 0.02 3.87 -10.36
CA ILE A 64 1.37 3.30 -10.49
C ILE A 64 2.45 4.33 -10.14
N GLU A 65 2.25 5.59 -10.48
CA GLU A 65 3.20 6.67 -10.12
C GLU A 65 3.40 6.79 -8.60
N ARG A 66 2.41 6.33 -7.81
CA ARG A 66 2.43 6.36 -6.35
C ARG A 66 2.87 5.05 -5.70
N ALA A 67 3.02 3.97 -6.47
CA ALA A 67 3.28 2.61 -6.00
C ALA A 67 4.78 2.29 -5.92
#